data_AF-E7G4B8-F1
#
_entry.id   AF-E7G4B8-F1
#
_cell.length_a   1.000
_cell.length_b   1.000
_cell.length_c   1.000
_cell.angle_alpha   90.00
_cell.angle_beta   90.00
_cell.angle_gamma   90.00
#
_symmetry.space_group_name_H-M   'P 1'
#
loop_
_entity.id
_entity.type
_entity.pdbx_description
1 polymer ?
#
loop_
_entity_poly.entity_id
_entity_poly.type
_entity_poly.pdbx_seq_one_letter_code
_entity_poly.pdbx_strand_id
1 'polypeptide(L)'
;MSNPSDNQPSYVSPDDNILLPMPQSPSPTQITATPSNASISKQLETQNTPIDLDSTNDDTQEVACGYWTYEDDKLQAIRPTLVRRLDRTSGQYLDISPCNFDSTHGKSGKIILAYTQLPDQIQEFAPVKTTHTFTLSKANYSEKLCYRARTRQCLYIEPNSVQEWTSTYLTTTIRTTKTYKRPPQVGSDTSTEYKQILDENKAERSTVINKDDLHLSPQFMEFVEVYEGKYLDSNTANAPEYLAWKEKVVRPNQGTCSQYAIEELSRNKNVLPSIHNTKIVCVKSGDYLLDQNTP
;
A
#
# COMPACT_ATOMS: atom_id res chain seq x y z
N MET A 1 -21.82 60.83 -24.12
CA MET A 1 -20.70 61.57 -23.52
C MET A 1 -20.09 60.67 -22.45
N SER A 2 -18.81 60.34 -22.66
CA SER A 2 -17.81 59.94 -21.67
C SER A 2 -17.98 58.64 -20.86
N ASN A 3 -17.35 57.58 -21.38
CA ASN A 3 -16.64 56.53 -20.62
C ASN A 3 -15.17 57.03 -20.41
N PRO A 4 -14.24 56.31 -19.76
CA PRO A 4 -14.29 55.40 -18.60
C PRO A 4 -13.14 55.70 -17.56
N SER A 5 -13.06 54.93 -16.47
CA SER A 5 -11.79 54.63 -15.74
C SER A 5 -12.04 53.33 -14.95
N ASP A 6 -11.55 52.19 -15.41
CA ASP A 6 -10.21 51.63 -15.15
C ASP A 6 -9.83 51.61 -13.66
N ASN A 7 -9.88 50.41 -13.07
CA ASN A 7 -9.02 50.07 -11.94
C ASN A 7 -8.72 48.57 -11.95
N GLN A 8 -7.59 48.26 -12.57
CA GLN A 8 -6.82 47.03 -12.44
C GLN A 8 -5.70 47.29 -11.42
N PRO A 9 -5.38 46.34 -10.53
CA PRO A 9 -4.06 46.31 -9.90
C PRO A 9 -3.22 45.18 -10.51
N SER A 10 -2.25 45.62 -11.32
CA SER A 10 -0.84 45.23 -11.29
C SER A 10 -0.42 43.83 -10.80
N TYR A 11 0.13 43.11 -11.78
CA TYR A 11 1.13 42.04 -11.68
C TYR A 11 2.35 42.47 -10.84
N VAL A 12 2.79 41.63 -9.89
CA VAL A 12 4.19 41.52 -9.44
C VAL A 12 4.49 40.05 -9.17
N SER A 13 5.32 39.48 -10.03
CA SER A 13 6.02 38.22 -9.82
C SER A 13 7.25 38.46 -8.93
N PRO A 14 7.63 37.50 -8.08
CA PRO A 14 9.05 37.29 -7.79
C PRO A 14 9.45 35.89 -8.29
N ASP A 15 10.13 35.88 -9.44
CA ASP A 15 11.14 34.87 -9.71
C ASP A 15 12.27 35.10 -8.70
N ASP A 16 12.57 34.11 -7.87
CA ASP A 16 13.90 33.95 -7.31
C ASP A 16 14.27 32.46 -7.32
N ASN A 17 14.98 32.12 -8.39
CA ASN A 17 15.82 30.94 -8.50
C ASN A 17 16.81 30.89 -7.34
N ILE A 18 16.68 29.91 -6.45
CA ILE A 18 17.80 29.45 -5.63
C ILE A 18 18.26 28.10 -6.18
N LEU A 19 19.04 28.19 -7.26
CA LEU A 19 20.02 27.19 -7.64
C LEU A 19 21.23 27.40 -6.74
N LEU A 20 21.52 26.45 -5.84
CA LEU A 20 22.81 26.37 -5.17
C LEU A 20 23.67 25.27 -5.82
N PRO A 21 24.99 25.47 -5.90
CA PRO A 21 25.84 24.87 -6.93
C PRO A 21 26.42 23.53 -6.49
N MET A 22 26.53 22.60 -7.44
CA MET A 22 27.37 21.41 -7.28
C MET A 22 28.85 21.84 -7.22
N PRO A 23 29.65 21.31 -6.28
CA PRO A 23 31.09 21.49 -6.30
C PRO A 23 31.71 20.62 -7.40
N GLN A 24 32.32 21.26 -8.39
CA GLN A 24 33.27 20.65 -9.32
C GLN A 24 34.62 20.45 -8.61
N SER A 25 35.26 19.33 -8.86
CA SER A 25 36.69 19.13 -8.61
C SER A 25 37.29 18.22 -9.69
N PRO A 26 38.59 18.35 -9.96
CA PRO A 26 39.09 18.62 -11.32
C PRO A 26 39.53 17.38 -12.08
N SER A 27 39.52 17.50 -13.41
CA SER A 27 40.17 16.59 -14.33
C SER A 27 41.59 17.09 -14.68
N PRO A 28 42.59 16.21 -14.74
CA PRO A 28 43.79 16.43 -15.55
C PRO A 28 43.84 15.47 -16.76
N THR A 29 43.87 16.11 -17.93
CA THR A 29 44.66 15.87 -19.16
C THR A 29 45.12 14.46 -19.56
N GLN A 30 44.85 14.17 -20.84
CA GLN A 30 45.34 13.08 -21.71
C GLN A 30 46.87 12.86 -21.69
N ILE A 31 47.33 11.63 -22.01
CA ILE A 31 48.11 11.26 -23.23
C ILE A 31 48.07 9.73 -23.45
N THR A 32 47.69 9.40 -24.68
CA THR A 32 47.95 8.26 -25.58
C THR A 32 48.93 7.15 -25.19
N ALA A 33 48.50 5.88 -25.37
CA ALA A 33 49.23 4.85 -26.12
C ALA A 33 48.33 3.63 -26.41
N THR A 34 48.05 3.39 -27.69
CA THR A 34 47.63 2.07 -28.20
C THR A 34 48.85 1.16 -28.18
N PRO A 35 48.69 -0.15 -27.85
CA PRO A 35 48.88 -1.13 -28.91
C PRO A 35 47.84 -2.27 -28.87
N SER A 36 47.27 -2.51 -30.05
CA SER A 36 47.01 -3.82 -30.68
C SER A 36 46.54 -5.01 -29.84
N ASN A 37 45.28 -5.39 -30.14
CA ASN A 37 44.78 -6.73 -30.50
C ASN A 37 45.25 -8.00 -29.75
N ALA A 38 44.23 -8.81 -29.47
CA ALA A 38 44.24 -10.24 -29.12
C ALA A 38 44.31 -10.62 -27.62
N SER A 39 43.39 -10.10 -26.79
CA SER A 39 43.11 -10.69 -25.46
C SER A 39 41.63 -10.69 -25.01
N ILE A 40 40.70 -10.18 -25.82
CA ILE A 40 39.29 -10.05 -25.40
C ILE A 40 38.57 -11.42 -25.29
N SER A 41 39.05 -12.46 -25.99
CA SER A 41 38.39 -13.78 -25.96
C SER A 41 38.63 -14.59 -24.68
N LYS A 42 39.62 -14.26 -23.84
CA LYS A 42 39.95 -15.06 -22.63
C LYS A 42 39.29 -14.58 -21.34
N GLN A 43 38.78 -13.35 -21.27
CA GLN A 43 38.15 -12.83 -20.06
C GLN A 43 36.65 -13.16 -19.94
N LEU A 44 36.01 -13.65 -21.01
CA LEU A 44 34.61 -14.08 -20.96
C LEU A 44 34.43 -15.50 -20.36
N GLU A 45 35.52 -16.25 -20.19
CA GLU A 45 35.48 -17.63 -19.69
C GLU A 45 35.50 -17.75 -18.16
N THR A 46 35.98 -16.72 -17.44
CA THR A 46 36.17 -16.80 -15.97
C THR A 46 34.90 -16.61 -15.12
N GLN A 47 33.73 -16.36 -15.73
CA GLN A 47 32.45 -16.22 -15.02
C GLN A 47 31.40 -17.28 -15.38
N ASN A 48 31.74 -18.27 -16.21
CA ASN A 48 30.84 -19.37 -16.54
C ASN A 48 31.13 -20.54 -15.60
N THR A 49 30.68 -20.42 -14.35
CA THR A 49 30.71 -21.55 -13.42
C THR A 49 29.85 -22.67 -14.01
N PRO A 50 30.40 -23.89 -14.19
CA PRO A 50 29.62 -25.06 -14.57
C PRO A 50 28.44 -25.23 -13.63
N ILE A 51 27.23 -25.43 -14.16
CA ILE A 51 26.14 -25.99 -13.36
C ILE A 51 26.21 -27.48 -13.60
N ASP A 52 26.66 -28.20 -12.58
CA ASP A 52 26.78 -29.65 -12.63
C ASP A 52 25.38 -30.24 -12.44
N LEU A 53 24.73 -30.58 -13.57
CA LEU A 53 23.43 -31.26 -13.57
C LEU A 53 23.65 -32.71 -14.03
N ASP A 54 23.67 -33.59 -13.03
CA ASP A 54 23.49 -35.04 -13.07
C ASP A 54 24.28 -35.85 -14.12
N SER A 55 25.27 -36.57 -13.59
CA SER A 55 26.26 -37.38 -14.28
C SER A 55 25.65 -38.54 -15.09
N THR A 56 25.42 -38.35 -16.38
CA THR A 56 25.22 -39.50 -17.30
C THR A 56 25.90 -39.38 -18.68
N ASN A 57 26.56 -38.26 -19.02
CA ASN A 57 27.44 -38.19 -20.19
C ASN A 57 28.61 -37.22 -19.96
N ASP A 58 29.81 -37.79 -19.79
CA ASP A 58 31.06 -37.12 -19.36
C ASP A 58 31.59 -36.02 -20.32
N ASP A 59 30.92 -35.78 -21.45
CA ASP A 59 31.38 -34.86 -22.49
C ASP A 59 30.49 -33.62 -22.67
N THR A 60 29.34 -33.50 -21.98
CA THR A 60 28.40 -32.36 -22.16
C THR A 60 28.24 -31.52 -20.92
N GLN A 61 28.34 -30.20 -21.06
CA GLN A 61 28.26 -29.24 -19.96
C GLN A 61 27.29 -28.10 -20.30
N GLU A 62 26.38 -27.78 -19.38
CA GLU A 62 25.55 -26.58 -19.46
C GLU A 62 26.26 -25.40 -18.78
N VAL A 63 26.33 -24.26 -19.48
CA VAL A 63 26.99 -23.05 -19.01
C VAL A 63 26.13 -21.81 -19.22
N ALA A 64 26.32 -20.85 -18.33
CA ALA A 64 25.76 -19.51 -18.44
C ALA A 64 26.26 -18.80 -19.71
N CYS A 65 25.40 -18.02 -20.36
CA CYS A 65 25.78 -17.23 -21.52
C CYS A 65 24.96 -15.92 -21.57
N GLY A 66 25.34 -14.97 -22.44
CA GLY A 66 24.64 -13.67 -22.53
C GLY A 66 24.76 -12.81 -21.26
N TYR A 67 23.93 -11.77 -21.16
CA TYR A 67 23.89 -10.82 -20.04
C TYR A 67 22.86 -11.21 -18.99
N TRP A 68 23.02 -10.71 -17.76
CA TRP A 68 21.99 -10.83 -16.73
C TRP A 68 20.78 -9.96 -17.06
N THR A 69 19.60 -10.53 -16.97
CA THR A 69 18.32 -9.81 -16.94
C THR A 69 17.88 -9.70 -15.49
N TYR A 70 17.65 -8.48 -15.01
CA TYR A 70 17.30 -8.20 -13.62
C TYR A 70 15.78 -8.22 -13.44
N GLU A 71 15.29 -9.10 -12.58
CA GLU A 71 13.88 -9.21 -12.16
C GLU A 71 13.75 -8.66 -10.74
N ASP A 72 13.76 -7.32 -10.61
CA ASP A 72 13.76 -6.63 -9.31
C ASP A 72 12.53 -6.97 -8.45
N ASP A 73 11.35 -7.18 -9.07
CA ASP A 73 10.11 -7.56 -8.37
C ASP A 73 10.21 -8.92 -7.66
N LYS A 74 11.08 -9.81 -8.15
CA LYS A 74 11.34 -11.13 -7.58
C LYS A 74 12.69 -11.21 -6.88
N LEU A 75 13.41 -10.09 -6.79
CA LEU A 75 14.74 -9.97 -6.17
C LEU A 75 15.74 -10.99 -6.73
N GLN A 76 15.71 -11.21 -8.04
CA GLN A 76 16.55 -12.20 -8.71
C GLN A 76 17.06 -11.69 -10.07
N ALA A 77 18.17 -12.24 -10.53
CA ALA A 77 18.65 -12.08 -11.90
C ALA A 77 18.52 -13.40 -12.65
N ILE A 78 18.17 -13.35 -13.92
CA ILE A 78 18.16 -14.51 -14.81
C ILE A 78 19.17 -14.34 -15.94
N ARG A 79 19.79 -15.43 -16.36
CA ARG A 79 20.74 -15.45 -17.47
C ARG A 79 20.51 -16.69 -18.32
N PRO A 80 20.53 -16.59 -19.67
CA PRO A 80 20.30 -17.74 -20.53
C PRO A 80 21.46 -18.74 -20.43
N THR A 81 21.19 -19.97 -20.88
CA THR A 81 22.20 -21.03 -20.92
C THR A 81 22.43 -21.57 -22.33
N LEU A 82 23.57 -22.23 -22.50
CA LEU A 82 23.87 -23.07 -23.65
C LEU A 82 24.57 -24.35 -23.18
N VAL A 83 24.48 -25.40 -23.99
CA VAL A 83 25.19 -26.66 -23.80
C VAL A 83 26.40 -26.70 -24.70
N ARG A 84 27.54 -27.08 -24.13
CA ARG A 84 28.79 -27.35 -24.82
C ARG A 84 29.09 -28.84 -24.79
N ARG A 85 29.78 -29.35 -25.81
CA ARG A 85 30.32 -30.70 -25.82
C ARG A 85 31.82 -30.70 -26.06
N LEU A 86 32.56 -31.49 -25.31
CA LEU A 86 33.98 -31.72 -25.55
C LEU A 86 34.16 -32.53 -26.84
N ASP A 87 34.82 -31.94 -27.82
CA ASP A 87 35.32 -32.67 -28.98
C ASP A 87 36.62 -33.37 -28.60
N ARG A 88 36.55 -34.70 -28.48
CA ARG A 88 37.69 -35.55 -28.08
C ARG A 88 38.86 -35.51 -29.07
N THR A 89 38.64 -35.04 -30.31
CA THR A 89 39.71 -34.96 -31.32
C THR A 89 40.50 -33.65 -31.23
N SER A 90 39.83 -32.54 -30.94
CA SER A 90 40.47 -31.22 -30.79
C SER A 90 40.78 -30.85 -29.33
N GLY A 91 40.16 -31.55 -28.37
CA GLY A 91 40.20 -31.23 -26.95
C GLY A 91 39.48 -29.92 -26.59
N GLN A 92 38.69 -29.36 -27.52
CA GLN A 92 37.96 -28.11 -27.31
C GLN A 92 36.47 -28.36 -27.08
N TYR A 93 35.83 -27.47 -26.32
CA TYR A 93 34.38 -27.47 -26.17
C TYR A 93 33.71 -26.75 -27.33
N LEU A 94 32.75 -27.41 -27.98
CA LEU A 94 31.92 -26.86 -29.05
C LEU A 94 30.52 -26.57 -28.53
N ASP A 95 29.99 -25.38 -28.81
CA ASP A 95 28.62 -25.00 -28.50
C ASP A 95 27.65 -25.81 -29.39
N ILE A 96 26.81 -26.65 -28.78
CA ILE A 96 25.87 -27.52 -29.50
C ILE A 96 24.41 -27.04 -29.42
N SER A 97 24.16 -25.95 -28.67
CA SER A 97 22.84 -25.33 -28.55
C SER A 97 22.96 -23.80 -28.60
N PRO A 98 21.93 -23.06 -29.04
CA PRO A 98 21.93 -21.60 -29.01
C PRO A 98 21.95 -21.05 -27.57
N CYS A 99 22.54 -19.86 -27.38
CA CYS A 99 22.44 -19.09 -26.14
C CYS A 99 21.09 -18.38 -26.06
N ASN A 100 20.11 -19.00 -25.40
CA ASN A 100 18.76 -18.45 -25.24
C ASN A 100 18.06 -19.08 -24.03
N PHE A 101 16.84 -18.60 -23.74
CA PHE A 101 16.03 -19.05 -22.60
C PHE A 101 15.23 -20.34 -22.83
N ASP A 102 15.34 -20.96 -24.00
CA ASP A 102 14.53 -22.13 -24.36
C ASP A 102 15.02 -23.38 -23.62
N SER A 103 14.14 -24.33 -23.32
CA SER A 103 14.54 -25.61 -22.68
C SER A 103 14.84 -26.73 -23.66
N THR A 104 15.02 -26.40 -24.94
CA THR A 104 15.33 -27.37 -26.01
C THR A 104 16.76 -27.91 -25.91
N HIS A 105 17.02 -29.10 -26.47
CA HIS A 105 18.36 -29.72 -26.49
C HIS A 105 18.91 -30.15 -25.11
N GLY A 106 18.02 -30.42 -24.15
CA GLY A 106 18.40 -30.96 -22.84
C GLY A 106 19.01 -29.92 -21.89
N LYS A 107 18.79 -28.62 -22.14
CA LYS A 107 19.26 -27.53 -21.29
C LYS A 107 18.15 -27.01 -20.38
N SER A 108 18.52 -26.50 -19.20
CA SER A 108 17.60 -25.85 -18.27
C SER A 108 16.97 -24.56 -18.83
N GLY A 109 17.67 -23.92 -19.79
CA GLY A 109 17.29 -22.69 -20.46
C GLY A 109 17.68 -21.42 -19.71
N LYS A 110 17.75 -21.46 -18.38
CA LYS A 110 18.10 -20.28 -17.58
C LYS A 110 18.75 -20.62 -16.25
N ILE A 111 19.61 -19.70 -15.81
CA ILE A 111 20.20 -19.66 -14.48
C ILE A 111 19.53 -18.54 -13.73
N ILE A 112 19.14 -18.81 -12.49
CA ILE A 112 18.56 -17.82 -11.59
C ILE A 112 19.55 -17.58 -10.47
N LEU A 113 19.85 -16.32 -10.19
CA LEU A 113 20.69 -15.91 -9.07
C LEU A 113 19.94 -14.88 -8.24
N ALA A 114 19.68 -15.22 -6.98
CA ALA A 114 19.04 -14.30 -6.04
C ALA A 114 19.95 -13.10 -5.75
N TYR A 115 19.33 -11.94 -5.51
CA TYR A 115 20.08 -10.76 -5.06
C TYR A 115 20.61 -10.98 -3.65
N THR A 116 21.76 -10.36 -3.36
CA THR A 116 22.30 -10.36 -2.00
C THR A 116 21.72 -9.18 -1.23
N GLN A 117 20.91 -9.44 -0.20
CA GLN A 117 20.39 -8.39 0.67
C GLN A 117 21.51 -7.85 1.57
N LEU A 118 21.68 -6.53 1.58
CA LEU A 118 22.53 -5.81 2.52
C LEU A 118 21.75 -5.49 3.80
N PRO A 119 22.42 -5.20 4.93
CA PRO A 119 21.74 -4.83 6.16
C PRO A 119 20.75 -3.68 5.96
N ASP A 120 19.56 -3.84 6.54
CA ASP A 120 18.48 -2.88 6.42
C ASP A 120 18.89 -1.56 7.10
N GLN A 121 18.64 -0.44 6.41
CA GLN A 121 18.83 0.90 6.98
C GLN A 121 17.51 1.38 7.54
N ILE A 122 17.45 1.56 8.85
CA ILE A 122 16.24 2.00 9.56
C ILE A 122 16.42 3.46 9.96
N GLN A 123 15.46 4.30 9.56
CA GLN A 123 15.38 5.69 9.93
C GLN A 123 14.04 5.95 10.61
N GLU A 124 14.09 6.43 11.86
CA GLU A 124 12.91 6.83 12.62
C GLU A 124 12.75 8.35 12.56
N PHE A 125 11.57 8.81 12.15
CA PHE A 125 11.23 10.22 12.09
C PHE A 125 10.64 10.70 13.42
N ALA A 126 10.76 12.00 13.68
CA ALA A 126 10.19 12.60 14.88
C ALA A 126 8.66 12.40 14.93
N PRO A 127 8.09 12.12 16.11
CA PRO A 127 6.66 11.88 16.25
C PRO A 127 5.85 13.14 15.93
N VAL A 128 4.79 12.96 15.16
CA VAL A 128 3.83 14.01 14.82
C VAL A 128 2.58 13.85 15.67
N LYS A 129 2.17 14.94 16.35
CA LYS A 129 0.95 14.97 17.16
C LYS A 129 -0.24 15.44 16.33
N THR A 130 -1.30 14.65 16.27
CA THR A 130 -2.57 15.01 15.63
C THR A 130 -3.74 14.73 16.57
N THR A 131 -4.83 15.49 16.42
CA THR A 131 -6.05 15.33 17.23
C THR A 131 -7.27 15.40 16.32
N HIS A 132 -8.17 14.44 16.49
CA HIS A 132 -9.39 14.31 15.69
C HIS A 132 -10.59 13.99 16.59
N THR A 133 -11.76 14.46 16.18
CA THR A 133 -13.04 14.23 16.88
C THR A 133 -13.95 13.43 15.98
N PHE A 134 -14.62 12.44 16.57
CA PHE A 134 -15.49 11.48 15.91
C PHE A 134 -16.87 11.53 16.53
N THR A 135 -17.89 11.28 15.72
CA THR A 135 -19.27 11.29 16.18
C THR A 135 -20.08 10.24 15.43
N LEU A 136 -20.66 9.31 16.17
CA LEU A 136 -21.59 8.31 15.66
C LEU A 136 -22.94 8.49 16.33
N SER A 137 -24.01 8.26 15.57
CA SER A 137 -25.38 8.39 16.10
C SER A 137 -26.29 7.28 15.59
N LYS A 138 -27.20 6.86 16.46
CA LYS A 138 -28.28 5.93 16.18
C LYS A 138 -29.60 6.61 16.47
N ALA A 139 -30.51 6.60 15.50
CA ALA A 139 -31.87 7.03 15.73
C ALA A 139 -32.62 6.01 16.58
N ASN A 140 -33.44 6.50 17.49
CA ASN A 140 -34.27 5.69 18.37
C ASN A 140 -35.74 5.99 18.14
N TYR A 141 -36.59 5.01 18.45
CA TYR A 141 -38.02 5.19 18.46
C TYR A 141 -38.64 4.34 19.54
N SER A 142 -39.82 4.74 19.99
CA SER A 142 -40.61 3.98 20.94
C SER A 142 -42.09 4.06 20.63
N GLU A 143 -42.84 3.11 21.19
CA GLU A 143 -44.28 3.11 21.17
C GLU A 143 -44.79 3.74 22.46
N LYS A 144 -45.52 4.86 22.32
CA LYS A 144 -46.09 5.60 23.46
C LYS A 144 -47.57 5.85 23.24
N LEU A 145 -48.31 6.12 24.31
CA LEU A 145 -49.71 6.53 24.18
C LEU A 145 -49.78 7.81 23.35
N CYS A 146 -50.66 7.81 22.34
CA CYS A 146 -50.91 8.99 21.54
C CYS A 146 -51.40 10.14 22.45
N TYR A 147 -51.03 11.37 22.12
CA TYR A 147 -51.45 12.54 22.88
C TYR A 147 -52.96 12.55 23.13
N ARG A 148 -53.36 12.62 24.40
CA ARG A 148 -54.77 12.61 24.88
C ARG A 148 -55.58 11.34 24.56
N ALA A 149 -54.96 10.25 24.14
CA ALA A 149 -55.63 8.96 23.98
C ALA A 149 -55.53 8.12 25.27
N ARG A 150 -56.61 7.41 25.62
CA ARG A 150 -56.63 6.50 26.79
C ARG A 150 -55.99 5.13 26.51
N THR A 151 -56.07 4.64 25.28
CA THR A 151 -55.66 3.27 24.93
C THR A 151 -54.86 3.16 23.62
N ARG A 152 -54.78 4.23 22.83
CA ARG A 152 -54.20 4.20 21.49
C ARG A 152 -52.69 4.46 21.53
N GLN A 153 -51.91 3.56 20.95
CA GLN A 153 -50.45 3.69 20.84
C GLN A 153 -50.05 4.34 19.51
N CYS A 154 -49.02 5.17 19.57
CA CYS A 154 -48.39 5.89 18.47
C CYS A 154 -46.89 5.66 18.50
N LEU A 155 -46.28 5.66 17.31
CA LEU A 155 -44.82 5.70 17.18
C LEU A 155 -44.34 7.10 17.55
N TYR A 156 -43.24 7.16 18.31
CA TYR A 156 -42.59 8.39 18.74
C TYR A 156 -41.10 8.30 18.41
N ILE A 157 -40.57 9.32 17.75
CA ILE A 157 -39.13 9.42 17.48
C ILE A 157 -38.46 9.93 18.76
N GLU A 158 -37.55 9.12 19.29
CA GLU A 158 -36.77 9.47 20.47
C GLU A 158 -35.50 10.25 20.07
N PRO A 159 -34.89 11.00 20.99
CA PRO A 159 -33.58 11.57 20.73
C PRO A 159 -32.59 10.47 20.34
N ASN A 160 -31.72 10.79 19.39
CA ASN A 160 -30.69 9.88 18.93
C ASN A 160 -29.72 9.58 20.07
N SER A 161 -29.31 8.31 20.19
CA SER A 161 -28.15 7.95 21.00
C SER A 161 -26.89 8.38 20.24
N VAL A 162 -26.03 9.17 20.88
CA VAL A 162 -24.80 9.69 20.29
C VAL A 162 -23.57 9.19 21.05
N GLN A 163 -22.61 8.64 20.31
CA GLN A 163 -21.22 8.50 20.79
C GLN A 163 -20.39 9.63 20.21
N GLU A 164 -19.69 10.35 21.06
CA GLU A 164 -18.77 11.40 20.65
C GLU A 164 -17.46 11.25 21.41
N TRP A 165 -16.34 11.21 20.71
CA TRP A 165 -15.03 11.09 21.34
C TRP A 165 -13.97 11.84 20.55
N THR A 166 -12.91 12.23 21.25
CA THR A 166 -11.74 12.90 20.69
C THR A 166 -10.53 12.02 20.92
N SER A 167 -9.81 11.70 19.86
CA SER A 167 -8.59 10.90 19.91
C SER A 167 -7.39 11.74 19.49
N THR A 168 -6.31 11.61 20.26
CA THR A 168 -5.00 12.22 20.01
C THR A 168 -4.01 11.13 19.69
N TYR A 169 -3.24 11.35 18.63
CA TYR A 169 -2.26 10.41 18.10
C TYR A 169 -0.87 11.01 18.17
N LEU A 170 0.11 10.20 18.59
CA LEU A 170 1.53 10.46 18.40
C LEU A 170 2.03 9.45 17.37
N THR A 171 2.15 9.89 16.12
CA THR A 171 2.53 9.02 15.00
C THR A 171 4.01 9.15 14.70
N THR A 172 4.72 8.03 14.77
CA THR A 172 6.12 7.88 14.40
C THR A 172 6.20 7.11 13.08
N THR A 173 6.83 7.71 12.07
CA THR A 173 7.12 7.02 10.81
C THR A 173 8.50 6.37 10.89
N ILE A 174 8.58 5.09 10.56
CA ILE A 174 9.80 4.30 10.48
C ILE A 174 10.01 3.95 9.01
N ARG A 175 11.11 4.43 8.44
CA ARG A 175 11.53 4.11 7.07
C ARG A 175 12.61 3.05 7.08
N THR A 176 12.30 1.91 6.50
CA THR A 176 13.25 0.81 6.28
C THR A 176 13.67 0.80 4.82
N THR A 177 14.95 1.07 4.55
CA THR A 177 15.53 0.95 3.21
C THR A 177 16.23 -0.40 3.11
N LYS A 178 15.65 -1.31 2.32
CA LYS A 178 16.25 -2.59 1.97
C LYS A 178 17.08 -2.41 0.71
N THR A 179 18.38 -2.66 0.81
CA THR A 179 19.30 -2.56 -0.33
C THR A 179 19.69 -3.96 -0.79
N TYR A 180 19.51 -4.24 -2.06
CA TYR A 180 19.81 -5.51 -2.70
C TYR A 180 20.92 -5.32 -3.72
N LYS A 181 22.00 -6.08 -3.56
CA LYS A 181 23.12 -6.10 -4.48
C LYS A 181 22.83 -7.05 -5.63
N ARG A 182 22.75 -6.52 -6.85
CA ARG A 182 22.52 -7.30 -8.07
C ARG A 182 23.82 -7.99 -8.50
N PRO A 183 23.77 -9.17 -9.15
CA PRO A 183 24.95 -9.77 -9.75
C PRO A 183 25.64 -8.80 -10.71
N PRO A 184 26.98 -8.70 -10.72
CA PRO A 184 27.69 -7.85 -11.67
C PRO A 184 27.40 -8.29 -13.11
N GLN A 185 27.30 -7.33 -14.02
CA GLN A 185 27.10 -7.65 -15.44
C GLN A 185 28.33 -8.35 -16.02
N VAL A 186 28.13 -9.15 -17.05
CA VAL A 186 29.22 -9.84 -17.74
C VAL A 186 30.18 -8.82 -18.34
N GLY A 187 31.46 -8.91 -17.97
CA GLY A 187 32.50 -7.95 -18.36
C GLY A 187 32.57 -6.69 -17.47
N SER A 188 31.79 -6.65 -16.38
CA SER A 188 31.90 -5.62 -15.34
C SER A 188 32.30 -6.26 -14.01
N ASP A 189 33.24 -5.65 -13.31
CA ASP A 189 33.57 -6.00 -11.92
C ASP A 189 32.69 -5.24 -10.92
N THR A 190 31.93 -4.24 -11.39
CA THR A 190 31.03 -3.45 -10.54
C THR A 190 29.62 -4.02 -10.55
N SER A 191 29.06 -4.15 -9.35
CA SER A 191 27.70 -4.60 -9.10
C SER A 191 26.79 -3.39 -8.89
N THR A 192 25.56 -3.47 -9.39
CA THR A 192 24.55 -2.42 -9.20
C THR A 192 23.65 -2.75 -8.01
N GLU A 193 22.99 -1.73 -7.46
CA GLU A 193 22.08 -1.87 -6.34
C GLU A 193 20.62 -1.64 -6.76
N TYR A 194 19.72 -2.38 -6.14
CA TYR A 194 18.29 -2.12 -6.11
C TYR A 194 17.90 -1.74 -4.69
N LYS A 195 17.10 -0.68 -4.53
CA LYS A 195 16.68 -0.19 -3.21
C LYS A 195 15.16 -0.21 -3.14
N GLN A 196 14.66 -0.86 -2.09
CA GLN A 196 13.24 -0.85 -1.75
C GLN A 196 13.07 -0.04 -0.46
N ILE A 197 12.20 0.97 -0.53
CA ILE A 197 11.86 1.81 0.63
C ILE A 197 10.50 1.35 1.14
N LEU A 198 10.45 0.98 2.42
CA LEU A 198 9.22 0.65 3.12
C LEU A 198 9.02 1.65 4.25
N ASP A 199 7.87 2.32 4.26
CA ASP A 199 7.48 3.23 5.32
C ASP A 199 6.39 2.54 6.17
N GLU A 200 6.65 2.39 7.46
CA GLU A 200 5.72 1.88 8.46
C GLU A 200 5.40 2.98 9.45
N ASN A 201 4.12 3.17 9.75
CA ASN A 201 3.69 4.11 10.76
C ASN A 201 3.31 3.36 12.03
N LYS A 202 3.89 3.78 13.16
CA LYS A 202 3.46 3.38 14.51
C LYS A 202 2.79 4.56 15.16
N ALA A 203 1.66 4.35 15.82
CA ALA A 203 0.96 5.44 16.48
C ALA A 203 0.49 5.07 17.89
N GLU A 204 0.83 5.92 18.85
CA GLU A 204 0.26 5.85 20.20
C GLU A 204 -1.05 6.63 20.24
N ARG A 205 -2.08 6.03 20.83
CA ARG A 205 -3.45 6.54 20.85
C ARG A 205 -3.87 6.90 22.27
N SER A 206 -4.45 8.09 22.44
CA SER A 206 -5.13 8.51 23.68
C SER A 206 -6.50 9.08 23.35
N THR A 207 -7.54 8.64 24.07
CA THR A 207 -8.93 8.95 23.74
C THR A 207 -9.68 9.52 24.94
N VAL A 208 -10.48 10.55 24.67
CA VAL A 208 -11.40 11.17 25.62
C VAL A 208 -12.82 11.05 25.08
N ILE A 209 -13.70 10.41 25.85
CA ILE A 209 -15.11 10.27 25.48
C ILE A 209 -15.87 11.51 25.95
N ASN A 210 -16.53 12.19 25.02
CA ASN A 210 -17.34 13.38 25.27
C ASN A 210 -18.81 13.01 25.52
N LYS A 211 -19.33 11.99 24.81
CA LYS A 211 -20.67 11.40 24.98
C LYS A 211 -20.62 9.89 24.76
N ASP A 212 -21.37 9.14 25.57
CA ASP A 212 -21.30 7.68 25.64
C ASP A 212 -22.67 7.00 25.55
N ASP A 213 -23.63 7.56 24.79
CA ASP A 213 -25.00 7.00 24.76
C ASP A 213 -25.09 5.66 24.00
N LEU A 214 -24.07 5.32 23.19
CA LEU A 214 -23.99 4.07 22.45
C LEU A 214 -23.12 3.02 23.14
N HIS A 215 -22.39 3.39 24.20
CA HIS A 215 -21.47 2.53 24.94
C HIS A 215 -20.52 1.73 24.03
N LEU A 216 -19.92 2.39 23.03
CA LEU A 216 -19.03 1.73 22.09
C LEU A 216 -17.75 1.25 22.78
N SER A 217 -17.30 0.05 22.42
CA SER A 217 -16.04 -0.47 22.97
C SER A 217 -14.83 0.35 22.50
N PRO A 218 -13.75 0.41 23.29
CA PRO A 218 -12.51 1.08 22.89
C PRO A 218 -11.97 0.59 21.54
N GLN A 219 -12.06 -0.72 21.28
CA GLN A 219 -11.64 -1.34 20.03
C GLN A 219 -12.52 -0.92 18.84
N PHE A 220 -13.84 -0.81 19.03
CA PHE A 220 -14.72 -0.31 17.98
C PHE A 220 -14.36 1.12 17.59
N MET A 221 -14.13 1.99 18.58
CA MET A 221 -13.71 3.37 18.34
C MET A 221 -12.36 3.42 17.61
N GLU A 222 -11.38 2.61 18.03
CA GLU A 222 -10.10 2.50 17.34
C GLU A 222 -10.26 2.09 15.87
N PHE A 223 -11.08 1.08 15.57
CA PHE A 223 -11.31 0.63 14.19
C PHE A 223 -12.02 1.66 13.32
N VAL A 224 -12.93 2.45 13.88
CA VAL A 224 -13.54 3.59 13.18
C VAL A 224 -12.47 4.61 12.80
N GLU A 225 -11.55 4.93 13.72
CA GLU A 225 -10.48 5.88 13.48
C GLU A 225 -9.48 5.42 12.41
N VAL A 226 -9.18 4.11 12.37
CA VAL A 226 -8.37 3.50 11.30
C VAL A 226 -9.11 3.58 9.98
N TYR A 227 -10.40 3.23 9.96
CA TYR A 227 -11.21 3.25 8.74
C TYR A 227 -11.36 4.65 8.14
N GLU A 228 -11.50 5.67 8.98
CA GLU A 228 -11.52 7.08 8.56
C GLU A 228 -10.12 7.65 8.20
N GLY A 229 -9.07 6.82 8.29
CA GLY A 229 -7.70 7.19 7.93
C GLY A 229 -7.08 8.22 8.88
N LYS A 230 -7.54 8.28 10.13
CA LYS A 230 -7.05 9.21 11.16
C LYS A 230 -6.06 8.56 12.10
N TYR A 231 -6.26 7.28 12.42
CA TYR A 231 -5.29 6.48 13.15
C TYR A 231 -4.40 5.70 12.18
N LEU A 232 -3.15 6.14 12.05
CA LEU A 232 -2.21 5.66 11.02
C LEU A 232 -1.36 4.46 11.48
N ASP A 233 -1.78 3.69 12.49
CA ASP A 233 -1.00 2.54 12.92
C ASP A 233 -1.08 1.39 11.91
N SER A 234 0.08 0.98 11.40
CA SER A 234 0.19 -0.03 10.34
C SER A 234 -0.13 -1.43 10.86
N ASN A 235 0.05 -1.70 12.16
CA ASN A 235 -0.26 -3.01 12.73
C ASN A 235 -1.77 -3.19 12.87
N THR A 236 -2.47 -2.18 13.42
CA THR A 236 -3.93 -2.23 13.54
C THR A 236 -4.61 -2.29 12.17
N ALA A 237 -4.14 -1.52 11.18
CA ALA A 237 -4.71 -1.51 9.83
C ALA A 237 -4.61 -2.85 9.07
N ASN A 238 -3.63 -3.69 9.42
CA ASN A 238 -3.43 -5.01 8.83
C ASN A 238 -3.86 -6.15 9.76
N ALA A 239 -4.38 -5.84 10.96
CA ALA A 239 -4.80 -6.84 11.91
C ALA A 239 -6.01 -7.63 11.39
N PRO A 240 -6.05 -8.97 11.56
CA PRO A 240 -7.16 -9.79 11.09
C PRO A 240 -8.50 -9.40 11.73
N GLU A 241 -8.48 -8.95 12.99
CA GLU A 241 -9.66 -8.47 13.70
C GLU A 241 -10.26 -7.20 13.05
N TYR A 242 -9.42 -6.26 12.66
CA TYR A 242 -9.85 -5.06 11.94
C TYR A 242 -10.44 -5.41 10.56
N LEU A 243 -9.80 -6.32 9.81
CA LEU A 243 -10.29 -6.75 8.50
C LEU A 243 -11.66 -7.43 8.62
N ALA A 244 -11.84 -8.31 9.61
CA ALA A 244 -13.12 -8.96 9.89
C ALA A 244 -14.19 -7.95 10.35
N TRP A 245 -13.83 -6.99 11.21
CA TRP A 245 -14.71 -5.90 11.61
C TRP A 245 -15.14 -5.06 10.41
N LYS A 246 -14.21 -4.69 9.53
CA LYS A 246 -14.48 -3.89 8.32
C LYS A 246 -15.49 -4.59 7.43
N GLU A 247 -15.30 -5.88 7.16
CA GLU A 247 -16.23 -6.65 6.33
C GLU A 247 -17.62 -6.80 6.99
N LYS A 248 -17.68 -6.93 8.31
CA LYS A 248 -18.94 -7.15 9.04
C LYS A 248 -19.72 -5.86 9.32
N VAL A 249 -19.02 -4.79 9.68
CA VAL A 249 -19.60 -3.59 10.31
C VAL A 249 -19.71 -2.42 9.35
N VAL A 250 -18.75 -2.23 8.45
CA VAL A 250 -18.72 -1.06 7.57
C VAL A 250 -19.71 -1.24 6.43
N ARG A 251 -20.71 -0.36 6.36
CA ARG A 251 -21.77 -0.34 5.34
C ARG A 251 -22.02 1.14 4.97
N PRO A 252 -21.21 1.71 4.07
CA PRO A 252 -21.33 3.13 3.74
C PRO A 252 -22.73 3.47 3.23
N ASN A 253 -23.38 4.46 3.85
CA ASN A 253 -24.79 4.84 3.60
C ASN A 253 -25.83 3.71 3.75
N GLN A 254 -25.45 2.58 4.34
CA GLN A 254 -26.29 1.38 4.51
C GLN A 254 -26.15 0.78 5.93
N GLY A 255 -25.55 1.51 6.85
CA GLY A 255 -25.40 1.14 8.24
C GLY A 255 -26.67 1.40 9.05
N THR A 256 -26.51 1.42 10.37
CA THR A 256 -27.59 1.70 11.32
C THR A 256 -28.24 3.04 11.01
N CYS A 257 -29.56 3.11 11.19
CA CYS A 257 -30.31 4.31 10.90
C CYS A 257 -29.86 5.47 11.80
N SER A 258 -29.48 6.60 11.19
CA SER A 258 -29.14 7.84 11.90
C SER A 258 -30.32 8.79 12.01
N GLN A 259 -31.37 8.59 11.22
CA GLN A 259 -32.59 9.40 11.27
C GLN A 259 -33.82 8.62 10.80
N TYR A 260 -34.84 8.53 11.66
CA TYR A 260 -36.15 7.98 11.33
C TYR A 260 -37.15 9.07 10.94
N ALA A 261 -38.13 8.70 10.12
CA ALA A 261 -39.36 9.44 9.91
C ALA A 261 -40.56 8.50 10.08
N ILE A 262 -41.70 9.06 10.49
CA ILE A 262 -42.97 8.33 10.58
C ILE A 262 -43.75 8.60 9.31
N GLU A 263 -44.06 7.55 8.56
CA GLU A 263 -44.90 7.58 7.36
C GLU A 263 -46.30 7.08 7.70
N GLU A 264 -47.33 7.81 7.28
CA GLU A 264 -48.73 7.40 7.43
C GLU A 264 -49.16 6.50 6.27
N LEU A 265 -49.64 5.29 6.58
CA LEU A 265 -50.05 4.28 5.59
C LEU A 265 -51.49 4.52 5.08
N SER A 266 -52.33 5.22 5.84
CA SER A 266 -53.71 5.55 5.47
C SER A 266 -53.80 6.98 4.96
N ARG A 267 -54.27 7.17 3.72
CA ARG A 267 -54.50 8.50 3.12
C ARG A 267 -55.80 9.18 3.57
N ASN A 268 -56.59 8.53 4.42
CA ASN A 268 -57.89 9.03 4.83
C ASN A 268 -57.74 9.97 6.04
N LYS A 269 -57.99 11.27 5.85
CA LYS A 269 -57.80 12.34 6.84
C LYS A 269 -58.59 12.15 8.15
N ASN A 270 -59.56 11.24 8.17
CA ASN A 270 -60.41 10.94 9.33
C ASN A 270 -59.85 9.84 10.24
N VAL A 271 -58.80 9.14 9.83
CA VAL A 271 -58.18 8.07 10.63
C VAL A 271 -57.00 8.65 11.38
N LEU A 272 -57.10 8.75 12.69
CA LEU A 272 -56.03 9.30 13.52
C LEU A 272 -54.78 8.38 13.49
N PRO A 273 -53.55 8.92 13.52
CA PRO A 273 -52.31 8.13 13.46
C PRO A 273 -52.13 7.20 14.66
N SER A 274 -51.79 5.94 14.43
CA SER A 274 -51.56 4.88 15.42
C SER A 274 -50.54 3.89 14.88
N ILE A 275 -50.00 3.02 15.74
CA ILE A 275 -49.05 1.98 15.34
C ILE A 275 -49.54 1.08 14.19
N HIS A 276 -50.86 0.95 13.98
CA HIS A 276 -51.43 0.11 12.93
C HIS A 276 -51.53 0.79 11.56
N ASN A 277 -51.51 2.13 11.52
CA ASN A 277 -51.61 2.91 10.29
C ASN A 277 -50.43 3.87 10.09
N THR A 278 -49.36 3.72 10.86
CA THR A 278 -48.08 4.39 10.65
C THR A 278 -46.95 3.38 10.58
N LYS A 279 -45.88 3.73 9.87
CA LYS A 279 -44.65 2.95 9.74
C LYS A 279 -43.46 3.83 10.00
N ILE A 280 -42.42 3.29 10.63
CA ILE A 280 -41.12 3.95 10.71
C ILE A 280 -40.31 3.63 9.48
N VAL A 281 -39.75 4.67 8.88
CA VAL A 281 -38.89 4.60 7.72
C VAL A 281 -37.56 5.24 8.08
N CYS A 282 -36.46 4.57 7.75
CA CYS A 282 -35.14 5.18 7.84
C CYS A 282 -34.97 6.18 6.69
N VAL A 283 -34.81 7.46 7.01
CA VAL A 283 -34.58 8.50 5.99
C VAL A 283 -33.10 8.74 5.75
N LYS A 284 -32.25 8.41 6.73
CA LYS A 284 -30.80 8.51 6.61
C LYS A 284 -30.11 7.38 7.34
N SER A 285 -29.35 6.57 6.62
CA SER A 285 -28.48 5.53 7.18
C SER A 285 -27.09 6.11 7.47
N GLY A 286 -26.46 5.63 8.54
CA GLY A 286 -25.05 5.87 8.82
C GLY A 286 -24.14 4.93 8.03
N ASP A 287 -22.85 4.97 8.34
CA ASP A 287 -21.82 4.17 7.64
C ASP A 287 -21.44 2.87 8.35
N TYR A 288 -21.95 2.66 9.57
CA TYR A 288 -21.58 1.54 10.42
C TYR A 288 -22.81 0.82 10.97
N LEU A 289 -22.73 -0.50 11.09
CA LEU A 289 -23.70 -1.30 11.82
C LEU A 289 -23.38 -1.26 13.32
N LEU A 290 -24.13 -0.45 14.06
CA LEU A 290 -24.01 -0.24 15.50
C LEU A 290 -24.79 -1.28 16.32
N ASP A 291 -25.60 -2.11 15.65
CA ASP A 291 -26.40 -3.15 16.28
C ASP A 291 -25.58 -4.44 16.45
N GLN A 292 -24.72 -4.44 17.45
CA GLN A 292 -24.30 -5.68 18.10
C GLN A 292 -24.50 -5.48 19.59
N ASN A 293 -25.51 -6.17 20.13
CA ASN A 293 -25.65 -6.42 21.54
C ASN A 293 -24.27 -6.79 22.10
N THR A 294 -23.71 -5.87 22.87
CA THR A 294 -22.85 -6.14 24.01
C THR A 294 -23.43 -7.30 24.82
N PRO A 295 -22.61 -8.24 25.31
CA PRO A 295 -22.61 -8.44 26.74
C PRO A 295 -22.05 -7.19 27.45
#